data_AF-A0AAU6ZG02-F1
#
_entry.id   AF-A0AAU6ZG02-F1
#
_cell.length_a   1.000
_cell.length_b   1.000
_cell.length_c   1.000
_cell.angle_alpha   90.00
_cell.angle_beta   90.00
_cell.angle_gamma   90.00
#
_symmetry.space_group_name_H-M   'P 1'
#
loop_
_entity.id
_entity.type
_entity.pdbx_description
1 polymer ?
#
loop_
_entity_poly.entity_id
_entity_poly.type
_entity_poly.pdbx_seq_one_letter_code
_entity_poly.pdbx_strand_id
1 'polypeptide(L)'
;MRRRSVLQLGVAAFALAGCSGTNVDTSQPAALDMAPVVANDDKIPRERPEPLIRYQFTCTGADGSLIGKFSSLEEVWASTRYMHVTDCQVQYVGSGPHMLTPEETAAVNAALAAGAAPGDASALCLRIIKACTRTDPRTLAASLAAYGVPVVKGALTLAPLAPQAAVLTKWLKTAVSG
;
A
#
# COMPACT_ATOMS: atom_id res chain seq x y z
N MET A 1 -3.02 9.83 -59.78
CA MET A 1 -3.21 8.39 -60.05
C MET A 1 -3.31 7.66 -58.73
N ARG A 2 -4.34 6.82 -58.57
CA ARG A 2 -4.60 5.95 -57.42
C ARG A 2 -3.64 4.77 -57.40
N ARG A 3 -3.27 4.29 -56.21
CA ARG A 3 -3.32 2.86 -55.83
C ARG A 3 -3.30 2.75 -54.30
N ARG A 4 -4.38 2.15 -53.77
CA ARG A 4 -4.55 1.69 -52.39
C ARG A 4 -3.96 0.28 -52.30
N SER A 5 -3.35 -0.06 -51.17
CA SER A 5 -3.16 -1.46 -50.77
C SER A 5 -3.32 -1.57 -49.25
N VAL A 6 -4.27 -2.42 -48.88
CA VAL A 6 -4.68 -2.88 -47.54
C VAL A 6 -4.38 -4.37 -47.48
N LEU A 7 -3.86 -4.90 -46.37
CA LEU A 7 -3.95 -6.33 -45.99
C LEU A 7 -3.64 -6.42 -44.47
N GLN A 8 -4.66 -6.58 -43.60
CA GLN A 8 -5.19 -7.83 -43.00
C GLN A 8 -4.17 -8.59 -42.12
N LEU A 9 -4.30 -8.58 -40.78
CA LEU A 9 -5.14 -9.42 -39.88
C LEU A 9 -4.70 -10.89 -39.77
N GLY A 10 -4.25 -11.27 -38.57
CA GLY A 10 -4.01 -12.65 -38.16
C GLY A 10 -4.36 -12.82 -36.68
N VAL A 11 -5.63 -13.09 -36.39
CA VAL A 11 -6.15 -13.53 -35.09
C VAL A 11 -6.17 -15.06 -35.11
N ALA A 12 -5.45 -15.69 -34.19
CA ALA A 12 -5.52 -17.14 -34.00
C ALA A 12 -6.70 -17.46 -33.07
N ALA A 13 -7.65 -18.21 -33.62
CA ALA A 13 -8.85 -18.69 -32.96
C ALA A 13 -8.55 -19.92 -32.09
N PHE A 14 -9.03 -19.90 -30.84
CA PHE A 14 -9.35 -21.11 -30.10
C PHE A 14 -10.80 -21.47 -30.41
N ALA A 15 -11.02 -22.63 -31.02
CA ALA A 15 -12.33 -23.23 -31.17
C ALA A 15 -12.27 -24.67 -30.65
N LEU A 16 -13.30 -25.04 -29.86
CA LEU A 16 -14.07 -26.29 -29.86
C LEU A 16 -14.91 -26.25 -28.57
N ALA A 17 -16.20 -25.89 -28.68
CA ALA A 17 -17.35 -26.79 -28.87
C ALA A 17 -17.89 -27.27 -27.52
N GLY A 18 -19.18 -27.28 -27.19
CA GLY A 18 -20.44 -26.95 -27.85
C GLY A 18 -21.54 -27.24 -26.80
N CYS A 19 -22.58 -26.40 -26.68
CA CYS A 19 -23.98 -26.68 -27.09
C CYS A 19 -24.63 -27.83 -26.29
N SER A 20 -25.78 -27.72 -25.62
CA SER A 20 -27.03 -26.97 -25.85
C SER A 20 -27.80 -26.99 -24.51
N GLY A 21 -28.59 -25.97 -24.11
CA GLY A 21 -29.87 -25.56 -24.69
C GLY A 21 -30.97 -26.57 -24.31
N THR A 22 -32.17 -26.26 -23.83
CA THR A 22 -33.00 -25.05 -23.72
C THR A 22 -34.26 -25.45 -22.92
N ASN A 23 -34.88 -24.56 -22.15
CA ASN A 23 -36.26 -24.08 -22.34
C ASN A 23 -36.86 -23.43 -21.10
N VAL A 24 -37.66 -22.42 -21.40
CA VAL A 24 -38.45 -21.52 -20.57
C VAL A 24 -39.77 -22.24 -20.21
N ASP A 25 -40.32 -22.06 -19.01
CA ASP A 25 -41.51 -21.21 -18.77
C ASP A 25 -42.23 -21.51 -17.44
N THR A 26 -42.64 -20.40 -16.86
CA THR A 26 -43.68 -20.09 -15.86
C THR A 26 -44.66 -21.20 -15.45
N SER A 27 -44.79 -21.44 -14.14
CA SER A 27 -46.07 -21.66 -13.45
C SER A 27 -45.93 -21.46 -11.93
N GLN A 28 -46.92 -20.78 -11.36
CA GLN A 28 -47.02 -20.27 -9.99
C GLN A 28 -47.67 -21.32 -9.05
N PRO A 29 -48.07 -20.96 -7.81
CA PRO A 29 -47.53 -21.39 -6.53
C PRO A 29 -48.22 -22.63 -5.92
N ALA A 30 -47.53 -23.35 -5.02
CA ALA A 30 -48.18 -24.19 -4.02
C ALA A 30 -47.31 -24.28 -2.76
N ALA A 31 -47.87 -23.80 -1.65
CA ALA A 31 -47.33 -23.87 -0.31
C ALA A 31 -47.29 -25.30 0.20
N LEU A 32 -46.17 -25.71 0.81
CA LEU A 32 -46.13 -26.73 1.87
C LEU A 32 -44.95 -26.43 2.81
N ASP A 33 -45.28 -25.79 3.92
CA ASP A 33 -44.89 -26.13 5.30
C ASP A 33 -43.47 -26.72 5.52
N MET A 34 -42.53 -25.86 5.90
CA MET A 34 -41.34 -26.24 6.67
C MET A 34 -41.12 -25.16 7.73
N ALA A 35 -41.26 -25.58 8.99
CA ALA A 35 -41.18 -24.80 10.20
C ALA A 35 -39.98 -23.84 10.27
N PRO A 36 -40.09 -22.69 10.98
CA PRO A 36 -38.93 -21.85 11.23
C PRO A 36 -37.98 -22.59 12.18
N VAL A 37 -36.87 -23.10 11.64
CA VAL A 37 -35.70 -23.42 12.48
C VAL A 37 -35.16 -22.09 12.99
N VAL A 38 -35.61 -21.70 14.18
CA VAL A 38 -34.99 -20.65 14.98
C VAL A 38 -33.65 -21.21 15.44
N ALA A 39 -32.63 -21.10 14.59
CA ALA A 39 -31.26 -21.20 15.02
C ALA A 39 -30.97 -19.92 15.82
N ASN A 40 -31.24 -19.97 17.13
CA ASN A 40 -30.63 -19.04 18.07
C ASN A 40 -29.13 -19.37 18.13
N ASP A 41 -28.41 -18.92 17.12
CA ASP A 41 -26.96 -18.85 17.15
C ASP A 41 -26.63 -17.60 17.98
N ASP A 42 -26.67 -17.75 19.31
CA ASP A 42 -26.17 -16.78 20.29
C ASP A 42 -24.64 -16.64 20.13
N LYS A 43 -24.21 -16.14 18.98
CA LYS A 43 -22.86 -15.64 18.77
C LYS A 43 -22.78 -14.31 19.48
N ILE A 44 -22.38 -14.36 20.74
CA ILE A 44 -21.82 -13.22 21.46
C ILE A 44 -20.85 -12.52 20.49
N PRO A 45 -21.09 -11.27 20.09
CA PRO A 45 -20.15 -10.53 19.26
C PRO A 45 -18.82 -10.51 19.99
N ARG A 46 -17.83 -11.27 19.50
CA ARG A 46 -16.45 -11.16 20.00
C ARG A 46 -15.99 -9.77 19.63
N GLU A 47 -15.95 -8.89 20.61
CA GLU A 47 -15.40 -7.54 20.49
C GLU A 47 -13.97 -7.69 19.95
N ARG A 48 -13.78 -7.31 18.68
CA ARG A 48 -12.47 -7.32 18.05
C ARG A 48 -11.63 -6.35 18.87
N PRO A 49 -10.51 -6.78 19.47
CA PRO A 49 -9.62 -5.86 20.18
C PRO A 49 -9.32 -4.68 19.27
N GLU A 50 -9.50 -3.46 19.78
CA GLU A 50 -9.18 -2.27 19.00
C GLU A 50 -7.73 -2.39 18.48
N PRO A 51 -7.49 -2.07 17.20
CA PRO A 51 -6.16 -2.20 16.63
C PRO A 51 -5.19 -1.31 17.40
N LEU A 52 -4.08 -1.88 17.86
CA LEU A 52 -3.04 -1.16 18.60
C LEU A 52 -2.40 -0.10 17.69
N ILE A 53 -2.72 1.17 17.95
CA ILE A 53 -2.11 2.31 17.24
C ILE A 53 -0.69 2.51 17.76
N ARG A 54 0.31 2.20 16.94
CA ARG A 54 1.75 2.38 17.27
C ARG A 54 2.32 3.68 16.70
N TYR A 55 1.80 4.14 15.56
CA TYR A 55 2.30 5.31 14.87
C TYR A 55 1.18 6.32 14.61
N GLN A 56 1.56 7.59 14.57
CA GLN A 56 0.73 8.66 14.03
C GLN A 56 1.45 9.31 12.85
N PHE A 57 0.74 9.38 11.73
CA PHE A 57 1.16 10.07 10.53
C PHE A 57 0.38 11.37 10.43
N THR A 58 1.05 12.52 10.50
CA THR A 58 0.43 13.83 10.25
C THR A 58 0.91 14.31 8.89
N CYS A 59 0.02 14.27 7.89
CA CYS A 59 0.38 14.58 6.50
C CYS A 59 -0.16 15.95 6.08
N THR A 60 0.66 16.72 5.37
CA THR A 60 0.37 18.11 4.97
C THR A 60 0.52 18.33 3.47
N GLY A 61 -0.25 19.29 2.95
CA GLY A 61 -0.15 19.78 1.58
C GLY A 61 0.96 20.82 1.42
N ALA A 62 1.20 21.24 0.18
CA ALA A 62 2.26 22.21 -0.17
C ALA A 62 2.08 23.58 0.52
N ASP A 63 0.83 23.94 0.83
CA ASP A 63 0.43 25.15 1.54
C ASP A 63 0.49 25.01 3.07
N GLY A 64 0.97 23.86 3.58
CA GLY A 64 0.97 23.52 4.99
C GLY A 64 -0.39 23.07 5.53
N SER A 65 -1.43 22.99 4.68
CA SER A 65 -2.75 22.53 5.11
C SER A 65 -2.71 21.08 5.57
N LEU A 66 -3.46 20.77 6.63
CA LEU A 66 -3.60 19.40 7.11
C LEU A 66 -4.38 18.56 6.09
N ILE A 67 -3.75 17.51 5.58
CA ILE A 67 -4.42 16.53 4.71
C ILE A 67 -5.18 15.53 5.57
N GLY A 68 -4.55 15.06 6.65
CA GLY A 68 -5.14 14.13 7.59
C GLY A 68 -4.15 13.63 8.63
N LYS A 69 -4.69 12.93 9.62
CA LYS A 69 -3.94 12.12 10.58
C LYS A 69 -4.30 10.66 10.36
N PHE A 70 -3.29 9.80 10.30
CA PHE A 70 -3.46 8.37 10.05
C PHE A 70 -2.69 7.56 11.09
N SER A 71 -3.10 6.31 11.27
CA SER A 71 -2.53 5.37 12.23
C SER A 71 -1.60 4.34 11.59
N SER A 72 -1.67 4.18 10.26
CA SER A 72 -0.86 3.23 9.50
C SER A 72 -0.43 3.77 8.13
N LEU A 73 0.56 3.11 7.52
CA LEU A 73 0.99 3.40 6.16
C LEU A 73 -0.12 3.08 5.15
N GLU A 74 -0.87 2.01 5.38
CA GLU A 74 -1.97 1.57 4.53
C GLU A 74 -3.08 2.64 4.48
N GLU A 75 -3.39 3.27 5.62
CA GLU A 75 -4.33 4.39 5.66
C GLU A 75 -3.81 5.61 4.91
N VAL A 76 -2.52 5.94 5.05
CA VAL A 76 -1.89 7.02 4.27
C VAL A 76 -2.04 6.74 2.77
N TRP A 77 -1.71 5.52 2.32
CA TRP A 77 -1.75 5.14 0.91
C TRP A 77 -3.19 5.03 0.37
N ALA A 78 -4.14 4.62 1.20
CA ALA A 78 -5.56 4.55 0.86
C ALA A 78 -6.26 5.91 0.88
N SER A 79 -5.60 6.98 1.36
CA SER A 79 -6.18 8.31 1.40
C SER A 79 -6.57 8.78 -0.01
N THR A 80 -7.83 9.22 -0.17
CA THR A 80 -8.30 9.85 -1.42
C THR A 80 -7.55 11.14 -1.73
N ARG A 81 -6.90 11.75 -0.73
CA ARG A 81 -6.07 12.95 -0.86
C ARG A 81 -4.57 12.63 -0.93
N TYR A 82 -4.19 11.36 -1.09
CA TYR A 82 -2.78 10.93 -1.13
C TYR A 82 -1.96 11.77 -2.11
N MET A 83 -2.47 12.06 -3.30
CA MET A 83 -1.74 12.84 -4.32
C MET A 83 -1.44 14.30 -3.91
N HIS A 84 -2.18 14.85 -2.93
CA HIS A 84 -1.99 16.19 -2.38
C HIS A 84 -1.02 16.21 -1.19
N VAL A 85 -0.64 15.05 -0.66
CA VAL A 85 0.37 14.97 0.40
C VAL A 85 1.72 15.38 -0.16
N THR A 86 2.41 16.24 0.58
CA THR A 86 3.77 16.72 0.25
C THR A 86 4.80 16.35 1.29
N ASP A 87 4.39 16.32 2.56
CA ASP A 87 5.18 15.81 3.67
C ASP A 87 4.27 15.04 4.63
N CYS A 88 4.85 14.05 5.31
CA CYS A 88 4.26 13.42 6.47
C CYS A 88 5.27 13.42 7.62
N GLN A 89 4.80 13.84 8.78
CA GLN A 89 5.49 13.63 10.04
C GLN A 89 5.05 12.29 10.61
N VAL A 90 6.00 11.48 11.06
CA VAL A 90 5.75 10.19 11.68
C VAL A 90 6.23 10.23 13.12
N GLN A 91 5.37 9.84 14.04
CA GLN A 91 5.69 9.78 15.46
C GLN A 91 5.25 8.42 16.00
N TYR A 92 6.06 7.83 16.88
CA TYR A 92 5.64 6.69 17.67
C TYR A 92 4.74 7.18 18.82
N VAL A 93 3.54 6.62 18.93
CA VAL A 93 2.51 7.03 19.92
C VAL A 93 2.05 5.86 20.79
N GLY A 94 2.76 4.73 20.74
CA GLY A 94 2.47 3.59 21.59
C GLY A 94 2.70 3.89 23.08
N SER A 95 2.03 3.15 23.95
CA SER A 95 2.02 3.35 25.41
C SER A 95 3.33 2.99 26.12
N GLY A 96 4.35 2.51 25.41
CA GLY A 96 5.61 2.02 25.98
C GLY A 96 6.85 2.46 25.21
N PRO A 97 8.04 1.89 25.48
CA PRO A 97 9.21 2.12 24.64
C PRO A 97 8.96 1.63 23.22
N HIS A 98 9.59 2.28 22.25
CA HIS A 98 9.47 1.88 20.85
C HIS A 98 10.22 0.57 20.59
N MET A 99 9.51 -0.54 20.78
CA MET A 99 9.96 -1.88 20.43
C MET A 99 9.67 -2.13 18.95
N LEU A 100 10.72 -2.37 18.16
CA LEU A 100 10.62 -2.63 16.73
C LEU A 100 10.05 -4.03 16.47
N THR A 101 9.18 -4.16 15.46
CA THR A 101 8.74 -5.46 14.96
C THR A 101 9.86 -6.15 14.19
N PRO A 102 9.73 -7.45 13.87
CA PRO A 102 10.69 -8.14 13.00
C PRO A 102 10.89 -7.45 11.65
N GLU A 103 9.83 -6.93 11.04
CA GLU A 103 9.85 -6.23 9.75
C GLU A 103 10.57 -4.88 9.86
N GLU A 104 10.26 -4.10 10.90
CA GLU A 104 10.93 -2.84 11.21
C GLU A 104 12.42 -3.06 11.50
N THR A 105 12.74 -4.13 12.22
CA THR A 105 14.12 -4.54 12.51
C THR A 105 14.86 -4.92 11.24
N ALA A 106 14.22 -5.69 10.33
CA ALA A 106 14.81 -6.03 9.04
C ALA A 106 15.11 -4.79 8.20
N ALA A 107 14.20 -3.81 8.20
CA ALA A 107 14.38 -2.55 7.50
C ALA A 107 15.52 -1.70 8.09
N VAL A 108 15.61 -1.59 9.41
CA VAL A 108 16.72 -0.92 10.11
C VAL A 108 18.04 -1.62 9.81
N ASN A 109 18.10 -2.95 9.86
CA ASN A 109 19.30 -3.72 9.54
C ASN A 109 19.72 -3.53 8.08
N ALA A 110 18.78 -3.48 7.14
CA ALA A 110 19.06 -3.18 5.73
C ALA A 110 19.66 -1.77 5.56
N ALA A 111 19.19 -0.79 6.31
CA ALA A 111 19.77 0.55 6.32
C ALA A 111 21.17 0.57 6.94
N LEU A 112 21.41 -0.13 8.05
CA LEU A 112 22.73 -0.26 8.68
C LEU A 112 23.74 -0.93 7.73
N ALA A 113 23.34 -2.04 7.08
CA ALA A 113 24.15 -2.72 6.08
C ALA A 113 24.45 -1.84 4.84
N ALA A 114 23.63 -0.82 4.61
CA ALA A 114 23.80 0.16 3.55
C ALA A 114 24.64 1.39 3.97
N GLY A 115 25.16 1.41 5.20
CA GLY A 115 26.03 2.47 5.71
C GLY A 115 25.33 3.53 6.55
N ALA A 116 24.12 3.29 7.07
CA ALA A 116 23.59 4.14 8.13
C ALA A 116 24.51 4.05 9.36
N ALA A 117 24.75 5.20 10.00
CA ALA A 117 25.52 5.22 11.23
C ALA A 117 24.81 4.37 12.31
N PRO A 118 25.54 3.51 13.04
CA PRO A 118 24.98 2.84 14.20
C PRO A 118 24.59 3.91 15.23
N GLY A 119 23.37 3.83 15.74
CA GLY A 119 22.80 4.87 16.60
C GLY A 119 21.40 4.51 17.05
N ASP A 120 20.55 5.52 17.25
CA ASP A 120 19.16 5.33 17.64
C ASP A 120 18.36 4.61 16.54
N ALA A 121 18.15 3.31 16.73
CA ALA A 121 17.39 2.45 15.84
C ALA A 121 15.91 2.88 15.73
N SER A 122 15.33 3.44 16.79
CA SER A 122 13.96 3.96 16.81
C SER A 122 13.86 5.18 15.91
N ALA A 123 14.78 6.14 16.04
CA ALA A 123 14.82 7.31 15.16
C ALA A 123 15.06 6.94 13.70
N LEU A 124 15.96 5.97 13.44
CA LEU A 124 16.19 5.46 12.09
C LEU A 124 14.94 4.77 11.51
N CYS A 125 14.25 3.96 12.31
CA CYS A 125 12.99 3.33 11.93
C CYS A 125 11.93 4.36 11.56
N LEU A 126 11.74 5.42 12.36
CA LEU A 126 10.78 6.48 12.05
C LEU A 126 11.13 7.22 10.75
N ARG A 127 12.41 7.45 10.46
CA ARG A 127 12.86 8.01 9.17
C ARG A 127 12.56 7.07 8.00
N ILE A 128 12.76 5.77 8.18
CA ILE A 128 12.43 4.73 7.18
C ILE A 128 10.92 4.72 6.92
N ILE A 129 10.09 4.68 7.98
CA ILE A 129 8.63 4.73 7.87
C ILE A 129 8.17 6.02 7.18
N LYS A 130 8.80 7.17 7.48
CA LYS A 130 8.54 8.42 6.76
C LYS A 130 8.85 8.30 5.27
N ALA A 131 9.97 7.69 4.88
CA ALA A 131 10.27 7.46 3.46
C ALA A 131 9.27 6.49 2.79
N CYS A 132 8.53 5.70 3.57
CA CYS A 132 7.41 4.88 3.10
C CYS A 132 6.11 5.69 2.85
N THR A 133 6.07 6.99 3.14
CA THR A 133 4.94 7.85 2.73
C THR A 133 5.18 8.51 1.37
N ARG A 134 4.21 9.30 0.90
CA ARG A 134 4.41 10.11 -0.31
C ARG A 134 5.54 11.10 -0.12
N THR A 135 6.36 11.26 -1.15
CA THR A 135 7.29 12.37 -1.32
C THR A 135 6.80 13.25 -2.46
N ASP A 136 6.75 14.57 -2.28
CA ASP A 136 6.34 15.50 -3.34
C ASP A 136 7.28 15.35 -4.57
N PRO A 137 6.74 15.09 -5.77
CA PRO A 137 7.54 15.05 -7.00
C PRO A 137 8.42 16.29 -7.23
N ARG A 138 8.00 17.48 -6.76
CA ARG A 138 8.73 18.74 -6.92
C ARG A 138 10.00 18.80 -6.09
N THR A 139 10.00 18.19 -4.90
CA THR A 139 11.13 18.17 -3.97
C THR A 139 11.77 16.79 -3.86
N LEU A 140 11.38 15.86 -4.74
CA LEU A 140 11.76 14.46 -4.71
C LEU A 140 13.28 14.25 -4.67
N ALA A 141 14.02 14.91 -5.56
CA ALA A 141 15.48 14.75 -5.63
C ALA A 141 16.17 15.19 -4.31
N ALA A 142 15.76 16.33 -3.76
CA ALA A 142 16.29 16.84 -2.50
C ALA A 142 15.91 15.92 -1.32
N SER A 143 14.67 15.44 -1.30
CA SER A 143 14.18 14.51 -0.26
C SER A 143 14.94 13.19 -0.29
N LEU A 144 15.17 12.62 -1.48
CA LEU A 144 15.92 11.37 -1.63
C LEU A 144 17.40 11.54 -1.26
N ALA A 145 18.00 12.69 -1.59
CA ALA A 145 19.34 13.02 -1.12
C ALA A 145 19.40 13.13 0.42
N ALA A 146 18.39 13.75 1.05
CA ALA A 146 18.30 13.87 2.50
C ALA A 146 18.01 12.54 3.21
N TYR A 147 17.24 11.65 2.60
CA TYR A 147 17.08 10.27 3.07
C TYR A 147 18.39 9.49 2.93
N GLY A 148 19.06 9.62 1.79
CA GLY A 148 20.26 8.88 1.45
C GLY A 148 19.99 7.40 1.13
N VAL A 149 21.01 6.74 0.57
CA VAL A 149 20.97 5.31 0.21
C VAL A 149 20.50 4.42 1.37
N PRO A 150 20.95 4.61 2.62
CA PRO A 150 20.54 3.75 3.73
C PRO A 150 19.04 3.77 4.01
N VAL A 151 18.44 4.96 4.15
CA VAL A 151 17.01 5.10 4.48
C VAL A 151 16.15 4.60 3.32
N VAL A 152 16.54 4.88 2.07
CA VAL A 152 15.81 4.40 0.90
C VAL A 152 15.85 2.87 0.79
N LYS A 153 16.99 2.23 1.09
CA LYS A 153 17.06 0.76 1.15
C LYS A 153 16.18 0.20 2.27
N GLY A 154 16.25 0.78 3.47
CA GLY A 154 15.37 0.39 4.57
C GLY A 154 13.88 0.53 4.21
N ALA A 155 13.49 1.60 3.54
CA ALA A 155 12.10 1.81 3.11
C ALA A 155 11.63 0.77 2.09
N LEU A 156 12.49 0.40 1.13
CA LEU A 156 12.20 -0.67 0.17
C LEU A 156 12.15 -2.05 0.82
N THR A 157 12.88 -2.27 1.91
CA THR A 157 12.77 -3.49 2.72
C THR A 157 11.47 -3.52 3.52
N LEU A 158 11.07 -2.39 4.12
CA LEU A 158 9.86 -2.30 4.95
C LEU A 158 8.58 -2.38 4.12
N ALA A 159 8.52 -1.63 3.02
CA ALA A 159 7.32 -1.46 2.21
C ALA A 159 7.64 -1.57 0.70
N PRO A 160 7.99 -2.77 0.21
CA PRO A 160 8.37 -2.98 -1.19
C PRO A 160 7.24 -2.72 -2.18
N LEU A 161 5.99 -2.74 -1.72
CA LEU A 161 4.79 -2.52 -2.52
C LEU A 161 4.18 -1.13 -2.31
N ALA A 162 4.86 -0.22 -1.61
CA ALA A 162 4.38 1.14 -1.41
C ALA A 162 4.21 1.88 -2.77
N PRO A 163 3.28 2.84 -2.89
CA PRO A 163 3.02 3.53 -4.16
C PRO A 163 4.28 4.20 -4.76
N GLN A 164 5.21 4.64 -3.91
CA GLN A 164 6.46 5.28 -4.33
C GLN A 164 7.65 4.31 -4.51
N ALA A 165 7.49 3.00 -4.25
CA ALA A 165 8.59 2.03 -4.27
C ALA A 165 9.32 1.97 -5.63
N ALA A 166 8.60 2.11 -6.75
CA ALA A 166 9.21 2.16 -8.08
C ALA A 166 10.16 3.36 -8.27
N VAL A 167 9.77 4.53 -7.73
CA VAL A 167 10.59 5.76 -7.77
C VAL A 167 11.82 5.62 -6.90
N LEU A 168 11.66 5.11 -5.68
CA LEU A 168 12.77 4.81 -4.76
C LEU A 168 13.77 3.84 -5.39
N THR A 169 13.28 2.76 -6.00
CA THR A 169 14.11 1.75 -6.68
C THR A 169 14.89 2.37 -7.83
N LYS A 170 14.25 3.20 -8.66
CA LYS A 170 14.92 3.89 -9.77
C LYS A 170 16.05 4.79 -9.28
N TRP A 171 15.77 5.61 -8.26
CA TRP A 171 16.79 6.49 -7.67
C TRP A 171 17.94 5.71 -7.05
N LEU A 172 17.65 4.63 -6.31
CA LEU A 172 18.68 3.82 -5.67
C LEU A 172 19.65 3.21 -6.69
N LYS A 173 19.15 2.74 -7.85
CA LYS A 173 19.99 2.27 -8.95
C LYS A 173 20.95 3.35 -9.44
N THR A 174 20.48 4.59 -9.58
CA THR A 174 21.34 5.70 -10.00
C THR A 174 22.34 6.12 -8.92
N ALA A 175 21.93 6.10 -7.66
CA ALA A 175 22.75 6.55 -6.53
C ALA A 175 23.88 5.58 -6.14
N VAL A 176 23.77 4.30 -6.50
CA VAL A 176 24.80 3.27 -6.23
C VAL A 176 25.77 3.09 -7.40
N SER A 177 25.41 3.58 -8.60
CA SER A 177 26.25 3.51 -9.80
C SER A 177 27.10 4.76 -10.04
N GLY A 178 26.90 5.83 -9.27
CA GLY A 178 27.70 7.06 -9.31
C GLY A 178 28.65 7.13 -8.13
#